data_AF-A0A3N4JYS5-F1
#
_entry.id   AF-A0A3N4JYS5-F1
#
_cell.length_a   1.000
_cell.length_b   1.000
_cell.length_c   1.000
_cell.angle_alpha   90.00
_cell.angle_beta   90.00
_cell.angle_gamma   90.00
#
_symmetry.space_group_name_H-M   'P 1'
#
loop_
_entity.id
_entity.type
_entity.pdbx_description
1 polymer ?
#
loop_
_entity_poly.entity_id
_entity_poly.type
_entity_poly.pdbx_seq_one_letter_code
_entity_poly.pdbx_strand_id
1 'polypeptide(L)'
;MLNGNVLPVRSYPLLAQKSVRYPSLSLKIQLLMWFIIIACCARRILSLQYDFLNQKGKLQEMIEATGHTVLFYPKFHCELNWIEYYWGQVKRYTRDNCEYNYEGLKTIIPQALSSVKPTTISLFYARTQRIMEAYHNGLTYGSTGYHEYLSHRRVRHLEDDF
;
A
#
# COMPACT_ATOMS: atom_id res chain seq x y z
N MET A 1 13.84 -10.93 -26.19
CA MET A 1 14.95 -10.69 -25.26
C MET A 1 14.66 -9.42 -24.49
N LEU A 2 15.12 -9.35 -23.23
CA LEU A 2 14.87 -8.34 -22.17
C LEU A 2 13.57 -8.60 -21.37
N ASN A 3 13.64 -9.45 -20.35
CA ASN A 3 14.05 -9.19 -18.95
C ASN A 3 12.96 -8.45 -18.15
N GLY A 4 11.94 -9.20 -17.75
CA GLY A 4 11.01 -8.79 -16.70
C GLY A 4 11.58 -9.17 -15.33
N ASN A 5 11.98 -8.15 -14.56
CA ASN A 5 12.48 -8.29 -13.20
C ASN A 5 11.36 -8.86 -12.30
N VAL A 6 11.44 -10.16 -12.05
CA VAL A 6 10.69 -10.86 -11.01
C VAL A 6 11.28 -10.40 -9.67
N LEU A 7 10.50 -9.69 -8.86
CA LEU A 7 10.87 -9.37 -7.49
C LEU A 7 11.21 -10.67 -6.74
N PRO A 8 12.30 -10.72 -5.95
CA PRO A 8 12.73 -11.96 -5.33
C PRO A 8 11.68 -12.38 -4.28
N VAL A 9 10.99 -13.48 -4.58
CA VAL A 9 10.27 -14.26 -3.57
C VAL A 9 11.29 -14.60 -2.50
N ARG A 10 11.12 -14.03 -1.31
CA ARG A 10 11.98 -14.26 -0.15
C ARG A 10 11.97 -15.75 0.15
N SER A 11 12.95 -16.46 -0.38
CA SER A 11 13.17 -17.88 -0.21
C SER A 11 13.56 -18.14 1.23
N TYR A 12 12.59 -18.55 2.04
CA TYR A 12 12.90 -19.17 3.32
C TYR A 12 13.53 -20.54 3.03
N PRO A 13 14.69 -20.88 3.61
CA PRO A 13 15.34 -22.15 3.36
C PRO A 13 14.45 -23.29 3.85
N LEU A 14 14.14 -24.21 2.93
CA LEU A 14 13.60 -25.54 3.23
C LEU A 14 14.46 -26.18 4.33
N LEU A 15 13.83 -26.58 5.42
CA LEU A 15 14.46 -27.27 6.54
C LEU A 15 14.97 -28.64 6.07
N ALA A 16 16.18 -28.67 5.54
CA ALA A 16 17.00 -29.87 5.50
C ALA A 16 17.37 -30.21 6.95
N GLN A 17 16.94 -31.40 7.37
CA GLN A 17 17.20 -32.02 8.66
C GLN A 17 18.73 -32.18 8.86
N LYS A 18 19.39 -31.12 9.34
CA LYS A 18 20.80 -31.18 9.78
C LYS A 18 20.81 -31.09 11.30
N SER A 19 21.46 -32.06 11.92
CA SER A 19 21.69 -32.16 13.36
C SER A 19 22.45 -30.93 13.86
N VAL A 20 21.75 -29.97 14.48
CA VAL A 20 22.39 -28.75 15.02
C VAL A 20 22.79 -28.97 16.47
N ARG A 21 24.11 -28.98 16.69
CA ARG A 21 24.77 -28.84 18.00
C ARG A 21 24.42 -27.45 18.55
N TYR A 22 23.83 -27.38 19.74
CA TYR A 22 23.27 -26.13 20.29
C TYR A 22 24.35 -25.11 20.74
N PRO A 23 24.29 -23.83 20.31
CA PRO A 23 25.11 -22.75 20.87
C PRO A 23 24.48 -22.14 22.14
N SER A 24 25.20 -21.19 22.74
CA SER A 24 25.07 -20.64 24.12
C SER A 24 23.67 -20.18 24.56
N LEU A 25 23.51 -20.10 25.89
CA LEU A 25 22.27 -19.85 26.65
C LEU A 25 21.44 -18.61 26.19
N SER A 26 22.08 -17.59 25.63
CA SER A 26 21.44 -16.35 25.15
C SER A 26 20.54 -16.57 23.93
N LEU A 27 20.96 -17.37 22.94
CA LEU A 27 20.13 -17.67 21.77
C LEU A 27 18.95 -18.57 22.12
N LYS A 28 19.10 -19.45 23.13
CA LYS A 28 18.01 -20.33 23.57
C LYS A 28 16.84 -19.54 24.15
N ILE A 29 17.11 -18.47 24.90
CA ILE A 29 16.07 -17.57 25.44
C ILE A 29 15.41 -16.79 24.29
N GLN A 30 16.20 -16.30 23.33
CA GLN A 30 15.67 -15.61 22.14
C GLN A 30 14.77 -16.53 21.30
N LEU A 31 15.18 -17.79 21.07
CA LEU A 31 14.41 -18.79 20.34
C LEU A 31 13.15 -19.19 21.10
N LEU A 32 13.24 -19.40 22.41
CA LEU A 32 12.12 -19.77 23.26
C LEU A 32 11.09 -18.63 23.31
N MET A 33 11.54 -17.39 23.42
CA MET A 33 10.68 -16.20 23.39
C MET A 33 10.00 -16.04 22.02
N TRP A 34 10.73 -16.28 20.93
CA TRP A 34 10.16 -16.31 19.58
C TRP A 34 9.11 -17.43 19.41
N PHE A 35 9.37 -18.62 19.95
CA PHE A 35 8.45 -19.76 19.92
C PHE A 35 7.17 -19.49 20.75
N ILE A 36 7.31 -18.90 21.94
CA ILE A 36 6.19 -18.53 22.82
C ILE A 36 5.32 -17.45 22.17
N ILE A 37 5.91 -16.46 21.49
CA ILE A 37 5.18 -15.39 20.79
C ILE A 37 4.43 -15.93 19.56
N ILE A 38 5.01 -16.88 18.83
CA ILE A 38 4.40 -17.48 17.64
C ILE A 38 3.26 -18.46 17.99
N ALA A 39 3.43 -19.22 19.07
CA ALA A 39 2.48 -20.25 19.50
C ALA A 39 1.43 -19.75 20.51
N CYS A 40 1.21 -18.44 20.61
CA CYS A 40 0.32 -17.86 21.63
C CYS A 40 -1.15 -18.33 21.51
N CYS A 41 -1.60 -18.73 20.32
CA CYS A 41 -2.90 -19.36 20.10
C CYS A 41 -2.92 -20.17 18.79
N ALA A 42 -3.81 -21.16 18.71
CA ALA A 42 -4.02 -21.97 17.51
C ALA A 42 -4.29 -21.13 16.25
N ARG A 43 -5.01 -20.00 16.39
CA ARG A 43 -5.26 -19.06 15.29
C ARG A 43 -3.97 -18.49 14.71
N ARG A 44 -3.03 -18.06 15.56
CA ARG A 44 -1.74 -17.51 15.12
C ARG A 44 -0.91 -18.58 14.42
N ILE A 45 -0.85 -19.78 15.00
CA ILE A 45 -0.14 -20.93 14.42
C ILE A 45 -0.68 -21.29 13.03
N LEU A 46 -2.01 -21.34 12.87
CA LEU A 46 -2.67 -21.59 11.59
C LEU A 46 -2.38 -20.48 10.58
N SER A 47 -2.46 -19.21 11.00
CA SER A 47 -2.20 -18.06 10.10
C SER A 47 -0.77 -18.00 9.57
N LEU A 48 0.16 -18.68 10.23
CA LEU A 48 1.58 -18.74 9.85
C LEU A 48 1.92 -20.00 9.05
N GLN A 49 0.97 -20.90 8.82
CA GLN A 49 1.20 -22.04 7.95
C GLN A 49 1.43 -21.57 6.51
N TYR A 50 2.23 -22.34 5.78
CA TYR A 50 2.71 -21.97 4.45
C TYR A 50 1.58 -21.78 3.43
N ASP A 51 0.56 -22.64 3.48
CA ASP A 51 -0.64 -22.54 2.67
C ASP A 51 -1.38 -21.22 2.91
N PHE A 52 -1.62 -20.84 4.17
CA PHE A 52 -2.29 -19.59 4.51
C PHE A 52 -1.47 -18.34 4.13
N LEU A 53 -0.14 -18.37 4.33
CA LEU A 53 0.72 -17.22 3.99
C LEU A 53 0.82 -16.99 2.48
N ASN A 54 0.77 -18.05 1.67
CA ASN A 54 0.88 -17.96 0.22
C ASN A 54 -0.48 -17.97 -0.50
N GLN A 55 -1.58 -18.20 0.22
CA GLN A 55 -2.91 -18.16 -0.35
C GLN A 55 -3.24 -16.74 -0.81
N LYS A 56 -3.34 -16.56 -2.12
CA LYS A 56 -3.86 -15.33 -2.70
C LYS A 56 -5.36 -15.26 -2.50
N GLY A 57 -5.88 -14.05 -2.36
CA GLY A 57 -7.33 -13.85 -2.35
C GLY A 57 -7.91 -14.18 -3.72
N LYS A 58 -9.11 -14.77 -3.77
CA LYS A 58 -9.80 -15.12 -5.03
C LYS A 58 -9.87 -13.94 -6.01
N LEU A 59 -10.10 -12.72 -5.51
CA LEU A 59 -10.13 -11.51 -6.34
C LEU A 59 -8.76 -11.20 -6.95
N GLN A 60 -7.68 -11.39 -6.19
CA GLN A 60 -6.32 -11.21 -6.69
C GLN A 60 -6.02 -12.24 -7.78
N GLU A 61 -6.36 -13.50 -7.57
CA GLU A 61 -6.18 -14.56 -8.58
C GLU A 61 -6.94 -14.25 -9.87
N MET A 62 -8.20 -13.82 -9.78
CA MET A 62 -9.01 -13.47 -10.96
C MET A 62 -8.45 -12.27 -11.73
N ILE A 63 -7.94 -11.24 -11.04
CA ILE A 63 -7.37 -10.04 -11.67
C ILE A 63 -5.99 -10.35 -12.28
N GLU A 64 -5.16 -11.14 -11.60
CA GLU A 64 -3.87 -11.57 -12.13
C GLU A 64 -4.04 -12.51 -13.34
N ALA A 65 -5.06 -13.37 -13.34
CA ALA A 65 -5.40 -14.24 -14.48
C ALA A 65 -5.80 -13.48 -15.74
N THR A 66 -6.29 -12.24 -15.62
CA THR A 66 -6.58 -11.37 -16.77
C THR A 66 -5.37 -10.53 -17.21
N GLY A 67 -4.20 -10.73 -16.58
CA GLY A 67 -2.96 -10.02 -16.90
C GLY A 67 -2.81 -8.67 -16.22
N HIS A 68 -3.63 -8.37 -15.21
CA HIS A 68 -3.55 -7.12 -14.44
C HIS A 68 -2.80 -7.31 -13.12
N THR A 69 -2.17 -6.24 -12.64
CA THR A 69 -1.49 -6.23 -11.33
C THR A 69 -2.40 -5.64 -10.26
N VAL A 70 -2.44 -6.28 -9.09
CA VAL A 70 -3.19 -5.78 -7.93
C VAL A 70 -2.26 -5.01 -7.00
N LEU A 71 -2.62 -3.75 -6.71
CA LEU A 71 -1.95 -2.92 -5.73
C LEU A 71 -2.79 -2.83 -4.47
N PHE A 72 -2.25 -3.32 -3.35
CA PHE A 72 -2.89 -3.22 -2.04
C PHE A 72 -2.41 -1.97 -1.31
N TYR A 73 -3.36 -1.14 -0.86
CA TYR A 73 -3.07 0.01 -0.02
C TYR A 73 -3.15 -0.36 1.47
N PRO A 74 -2.34 0.29 2.33
CA PRO A 74 -2.48 0.17 3.78
C PRO A 74 -3.90 0.57 4.23
N LYS A 75 -4.43 -0.15 5.23
CA LYS A 75 -5.74 0.17 5.81
C LYS A 75 -5.67 1.51 6.55
N PHE A 76 -6.73 2.31 6.46
CA PHE A 76 -6.88 3.61 7.13
C PHE A 76 -5.93 4.72 6.64
N HIS A 77 -5.32 4.56 5.47
CA HIS A 77 -4.47 5.57 4.83
C HIS A 77 -5.07 6.06 3.52
N CYS A 78 -6.23 6.72 3.58
CA CYS A 78 -6.94 7.19 2.39
C CYS A 78 -6.16 8.26 1.62
N GLU A 79 -5.27 8.99 2.28
CA GLU A 79 -4.36 9.97 1.69
C GLU A 79 -3.37 9.37 0.69
N LEU A 80 -3.12 8.05 0.77
CA LEU A 80 -2.25 7.31 -0.16
C LEU A 80 -2.98 6.87 -1.42
N ASN A 81 -4.32 6.87 -1.42
CA ASN A 81 -5.13 6.46 -2.55
C ASN A 81 -5.50 7.67 -3.42
N TRP A 82 -4.83 7.80 -4.57
CA TRP A 82 -4.98 8.97 -5.43
C TRP A 82 -6.41 9.16 -5.97
N ILE A 83 -7.19 8.07 -6.06
CA ILE A 83 -8.58 8.12 -6.54
C ILE A 83 -9.49 8.93 -5.59
N GLU A 84 -9.13 9.07 -4.32
CA GLU A 84 -9.88 9.89 -3.36
C GLU A 84 -9.85 11.37 -3.75
N TYR A 85 -8.72 11.85 -4.29
CA TYR A 85 -8.61 13.22 -4.82
C TYR A 85 -9.42 13.40 -6.11
N TYR A 86 -9.42 12.39 -6.98
CA TYR A 86 -10.27 12.37 -8.18
C TYR A 86 -11.74 12.48 -7.79
N TRP A 87 -12.23 11.62 -6.89
CA TRP A 87 -13.60 11.67 -6.39
C TRP A 87 -13.92 12.95 -5.63
N GLY A 88 -12.93 13.54 -4.93
CA GLY A 88 -13.07 14.85 -4.31
C GLY A 88 -13.44 15.94 -5.32
N GLN A 89 -12.74 15.99 -6.46
CA GLN A 89 -13.04 16.93 -7.54
C GLN A 89 -14.38 16.65 -8.21
N VAL A 90 -14.66 15.38 -8.51
CA VAL A 90 -15.94 14.96 -9.10
C VAL A 90 -17.10 15.39 -8.20
N LYS A 91 -17.04 15.09 -6.90
CA LYS A 91 -18.07 15.49 -5.94
C LYS A 91 -18.23 17.01 -5.87
N ARG A 92 -17.12 17.76 -5.90
CA ARG A 92 -17.17 19.22 -5.90
C ARG A 92 -17.88 19.74 -7.16
N TYR A 93 -17.49 19.26 -8.34
CA TYR A 93 -18.14 19.64 -9.60
C TYR A 93 -19.63 19.31 -9.57
N THR A 94 -19.98 18.08 -9.17
CA THR A 94 -21.39 17.65 -9.08
C THR A 94 -22.18 18.56 -8.16
N ARG A 95 -21.64 18.89 -6.97
CA ARG A 95 -22.31 19.77 -6.00
C ARG A 95 -22.50 21.18 -6.55
N ASP A 96 -21.46 21.74 -7.18
CA ASP A 96 -21.49 23.11 -7.67
C ASP A 96 -22.43 23.26 -8.89
N ASN A 97 -22.80 22.17 -9.56
CA ASN A 97 -23.74 22.11 -10.70
C ASN A 97 -25.03 21.32 -10.38
N CYS A 98 -25.34 21.11 -9.09
CA CYS A 98 -26.47 20.27 -8.68
C CYS A 98 -27.78 21.04 -8.72
N GLU A 99 -28.77 20.51 -9.45
CA GLU A 99 -30.16 21.00 -9.44
C GLU A 99 -31.04 20.30 -8.39
N TYR A 100 -30.44 19.53 -7.48
CA TYR A 100 -31.11 18.78 -6.41
C TYR A 100 -32.26 17.87 -6.86
N ASN A 101 -32.19 17.37 -8.09
CA ASN A 101 -33.13 16.39 -8.63
C ASN A 101 -32.37 15.17 -9.18
N TYR A 102 -33.02 14.00 -9.18
CA TYR A 102 -32.36 12.73 -9.52
C TYR A 102 -31.99 12.64 -11.00
N GLU A 103 -32.84 13.10 -11.91
CA GLU A 103 -32.55 13.06 -13.35
C GLU A 103 -31.38 13.98 -13.72
N GLY A 104 -31.33 15.18 -13.14
CA GLY A 104 -30.20 16.10 -13.23
C GLY A 104 -28.93 15.50 -12.64
N LEU A 105 -29.02 14.76 -11.53
CA LEU A 105 -27.85 14.06 -11.00
C LEU A 105 -27.29 13.02 -12.00
N LYS A 106 -28.16 12.26 -12.70
CA LYS A 106 -27.73 11.32 -13.73
C LYS A 106 -27.03 12.01 -14.90
N THR A 107 -27.45 13.20 -15.28
CA THR A 107 -26.82 13.95 -16.39
C THR A 107 -25.52 14.63 -15.96
N ILE A 108 -25.42 15.08 -14.70
CA ILE A 108 -24.26 15.78 -14.17
C ILE A 108 -23.11 14.84 -13.83
N ILE A 109 -23.35 13.62 -13.32
CA ILE A 109 -22.27 12.70 -12.93
C ILE A 109 -21.29 12.41 -14.09
N PRO A 110 -21.73 12.05 -15.31
CA PRO A 110 -20.83 11.85 -16.44
C PRO A 110 -20.00 13.09 -16.78
N GLN A 111 -20.59 14.29 -16.69
CA GLN A 111 -19.89 15.55 -16.93
C GLN A 111 -18.86 15.84 -15.84
N ALA A 112 -19.18 15.53 -14.58
CA ALA A 112 -18.26 15.66 -13.46
C ALA A 112 -17.06 14.72 -13.62
N LEU A 113 -17.30 13.48 -14.03
CA LEU A 113 -16.24 12.49 -14.30
C LEU A 113 -15.30 12.92 -15.43
N SER A 114 -15.85 13.52 -16.50
CA SER A 114 -15.07 14.01 -17.65
C SER A 114 -14.41 15.37 -17.40
N SER A 115 -14.85 16.14 -16.40
CA SER A 115 -14.26 17.44 -16.03
C SER A 115 -12.82 17.34 -15.54
N VAL A 116 -12.42 16.18 -14.98
CA VAL A 116 -11.09 15.98 -14.41
C VAL A 116 -10.11 15.58 -15.52
N LYS A 117 -9.20 16.50 -15.85
CA LYS A 117 -8.19 16.29 -16.89
C LYS A 117 -7.20 15.18 -16.50
N PRO A 118 -6.69 14.39 -17.47
CA PRO A 118 -5.64 13.40 -17.21
C PRO A 118 -4.40 13.98 -16.53
N THR A 119 -4.01 15.22 -16.88
CA THR A 119 -2.90 15.93 -16.22
C THR A 119 -3.13 16.12 -14.73
N THR A 120 -4.36 16.45 -14.32
CA THR A 120 -4.75 16.56 -12.91
C THR A 120 -4.68 15.20 -12.21
N ILE A 121 -5.07 14.11 -12.88
CA ILE A 121 -4.97 12.75 -12.34
C ILE A 121 -3.50 12.38 -12.06
N SER A 122 -2.60 12.69 -13.01
CA SER A 122 -1.15 12.48 -12.81
C SER A 122 -0.61 13.27 -11.62
N LEU A 123 -1.09 14.50 -11.40
CA LEU A 123 -0.71 15.30 -10.23
C LEU A 123 -1.21 14.70 -8.91
N PHE A 124 -2.39 14.09 -8.89
CA PHE A 124 -2.89 13.36 -7.71
C PHE A 124 -2.03 12.15 -7.40
N TYR A 125 -1.67 11.37 -8.41
CA TYR A 125 -0.75 10.25 -8.25
C TYR A 125 0.62 10.71 -7.73
N ALA A 126 1.22 11.74 -8.34
CA ALA A 126 2.50 12.29 -7.88
C ALA A 126 2.43 12.84 -6.44
N ARG A 127 1.27 13.37 -6.02
CA ARG A 127 1.05 13.78 -4.64
C ARG A 127 1.08 12.57 -3.69
N THR A 128 0.39 11.47 -4.00
CA THR A 128 0.38 10.30 -3.11
C THR A 128 1.75 9.65 -3.02
N GLN A 129 2.53 9.61 -4.10
CA GLN A 129 3.92 9.14 -4.06
C GLN A 129 4.78 9.95 -3.07
N ARG A 130 4.65 11.27 -3.04
CA ARG A 130 5.36 12.11 -2.06
C ARG A 130 4.92 11.84 -0.62
N ILE A 131 3.65 11.52 -0.40
CA ILE A 131 3.15 11.15 0.94
C ILE A 131 3.74 9.79 1.35
N MET A 132 3.79 8.82 0.44
CA MET A 132 4.42 7.52 0.68
C MET A 132 5.90 7.67 1.04
N GLU A 133 6.63 8.52 0.32
CA GLU A 133 8.02 8.83 0.58
C GLU A 133 8.21 9.50 1.95
N ALA A 134 7.34 10.45 2.33
CA ALA A 134 7.35 11.07 3.65
C ALA A 134 7.20 10.01 4.76
N TYR A 135 6.27 9.07 4.59
CA TYR A 135 6.08 7.96 5.53
C TYR A 135 7.27 7.00 5.56
N HIS A 136 7.90 6.75 4.41
CA HIS A 136 9.12 5.95 4.33
C HIS A 136 10.26 6.60 5.13
N ASN A 137 10.35 7.93 5.09
CA ASN A 137 11.29 8.74 5.87
C ASN A 137 10.89 8.90 7.35
N GLY A 138 9.87 8.17 7.82
CA GLY A 138 9.43 8.18 9.22
C GLY A 138 8.61 9.43 9.62
N LEU A 139 8.22 10.27 8.67
CA LEU A 139 7.34 11.41 8.95
C LEU A 139 5.92 10.92 9.19
N THR A 140 5.26 11.48 10.20
CA THR A 140 3.89 11.13 10.55
C THR A 140 2.90 12.14 10.01
N TYR A 141 1.71 11.67 9.61
CA TYR A 141 0.63 12.54 9.15
C TYR A 141 0.31 13.62 10.17
N GLY A 142 0.24 14.88 9.73
CA GLY A 142 -0.08 16.03 10.58
C GLY A 142 1.09 16.59 11.40
N SER A 143 2.29 16.00 11.32
CA SER A 143 3.49 16.60 11.92
C SER A 143 3.95 17.85 11.17
N THR A 144 4.70 18.73 11.83
CA THR A 144 5.30 19.91 11.20
C THR A 144 6.20 19.51 10.01
N GLY A 145 7.06 18.51 10.22
CA GLY A 145 7.94 17.98 9.17
C GLY A 145 7.18 17.41 7.97
N TYR A 146 6.02 16.78 8.19
CA TYR A 146 5.15 16.31 7.11
C TYR A 146 4.59 17.47 6.28
N HIS A 147 4.11 18.53 6.93
CA HIS A 147 3.60 19.71 6.24
C HIS A 147 4.68 20.43 5.45
N GLU A 148 5.89 20.55 6.01
CA GLU A 148 7.05 21.12 5.34
C GLU A 148 7.48 20.28 4.13
N TYR A 149 7.51 18.96 4.27
CA TYR A 149 7.88 18.01 3.21
C TYR A 149 6.98 18.11 1.97
N LEU A 150 5.68 18.32 2.21
CA LEU A 150 4.66 18.44 1.17
C LEU A 150 4.47 19.89 0.67
N SER A 151 5.16 20.85 1.28
CA SER A 151 5.03 22.26 0.92
C SER A 151 5.54 22.55 -0.49
N HIS A 152 4.97 23.58 -1.11
CA HIS A 152 5.46 24.09 -2.40
C HIS A 152 6.88 24.68 -2.32
N ARG A 153 7.37 25.00 -1.12
CA ARG A 153 8.66 25.64 -0.88
C ARG A 153 9.77 24.66 -0.45
N ARG A 154 9.56 23.35 -0.60
CA ARG A 154 10.54 22.34 -0.15
C ARG A 154 11.91 22.57 -0.79
N VAL A 155 12.96 22.45 0.03
CA VAL A 155 14.33 22.24 -0.42
C VAL A 155 14.51 20.73 -0.56
N ARG A 156 14.85 20.22 -1.75
CA ARG A 156 15.16 18.79 -1.90
C ARG A 156 16.49 18.53 -1.19
N HIS A 157 16.49 17.70 -0.15
CA HIS A 157 17.71 17.06 0.31
C HIS A 157 17.97 15.90 -0.65
N LEU A 158 18.85 16.12 -1.64
CA LEU A 158 19.22 15.17 -2.69
C LEU A 158 20.25 14.16 -2.16
N GLU A 159 20.01 13.52 -1.02
CA GLU A 159 21.04 12.64 -0.41
C GLU A 159 20.75 11.14 -0.50
N ASP A 160 19.56 10.68 -0.92
CA ASP A 160 19.20 9.26 -0.81
C ASP A 160 18.66 8.60 -2.10
N ASP A 161 19.25 8.90 -3.26
CA ASP A 161 18.99 8.14 -4.51
C ASP A 161 20.13 7.12 -4.79
N PHE A 162 20.03 5.90 -4.23
CA PHE A 162 20.73 4.68 -4.70
C PHE A 162 19.88 3.42 -4.48
#